data_AF-A0A511ZAT8-F1
#
_entry.id   AF-A0A511ZAT8-F1
#
_cell.length_a   1.000
_cell.length_b   1.000
_cell.length_c   1.000
_cell.angle_alpha   90.00
_cell.angle_beta   90.00
_cell.angle_gamma   90.00
#
_symmetry.space_group_name_H-M   'P 1'
#
loop_
_entity.id
_entity.type
_entity.pdbx_description
1 polymer ?
#
loop_
_entity_poly.entity_id
_entity_poly.type
_entity_poly.pdbx_seq_one_letter_code
_entity_poly.pdbx_strand_id
1 'polypeptide(L)'
;MNKRKEKKVGTRYNLLRQAKRQTQKRKGEKCIAYAMVEMGANDLRSFQKDGFDTEYPCETHWLVKVLHRKNVYFDKKHAPFQTLIYPCTSEGTSDSEGPVHIMFHWREHPDEMLPFFERIVNDMKHDQYWDADY
;
A
#
# COMPACT_ATOMS: atom_id res chain seq x y z
N MET A 1 -15.99 -37.60 -14.06
CA MET A 1 -15.81 -36.99 -12.72
C MET A 1 -14.97 -35.72 -12.89
N ASN A 2 -15.60 -34.57 -13.11
CA ASN A 2 -14.89 -33.31 -13.34
C ASN A 2 -14.33 -32.82 -12.02
N LYS A 3 -13.02 -33.00 -11.81
CA LYS A 3 -12.26 -32.26 -10.80
C LYS A 3 -12.44 -30.78 -11.14
N ARG A 4 -13.40 -30.11 -10.48
CA ARG A 4 -13.46 -28.65 -10.41
C ARG A 4 -12.07 -28.25 -9.96
N LYS A 5 -11.30 -27.61 -10.84
CA LYS A 5 -10.00 -27.03 -10.48
C LYS A 5 -10.28 -26.20 -9.25
N GLU A 6 -9.71 -26.59 -8.10
CA GLU A 6 -9.70 -25.74 -6.92
C GLU A 6 -9.29 -24.36 -7.40
N LYS A 7 -10.18 -23.39 -7.17
CA LYS A 7 -9.90 -21.99 -7.45
C LYS A 7 -8.57 -21.74 -6.75
N LYS A 8 -7.48 -21.50 -7.49
CA LYS A 8 -6.19 -21.23 -6.87
C LYS A 8 -6.45 -20.16 -5.83
N VAL A 9 -6.24 -20.47 -4.55
CA VAL A 9 -6.24 -19.49 -3.46
C VAL A 9 -4.98 -18.66 -3.70
N GLY A 10 -5.13 -17.76 -4.66
CA GLY A 10 -4.06 -17.00 -5.26
C GLY A 10 -4.66 -15.63 -5.44
N THR A 11 -4.37 -14.79 -4.46
CA THR A 11 -4.50 -13.33 -4.49
C THR A 11 -4.40 -12.78 -5.91
N ARG A 12 -5.45 -12.10 -6.37
CA ARG A 12 -5.63 -11.66 -7.76
C ARG A 12 -4.56 -10.68 -8.23
N TYR A 13 -3.98 -9.89 -7.33
CA TYR A 13 -3.05 -8.81 -7.65
C TYR A 13 -1.69 -9.04 -6.97
N ASN A 14 -0.60 -8.75 -7.68
CA ASN A 14 0.75 -8.74 -7.11
C ASN A 14 1.25 -7.30 -7.00
N LEU A 15 0.93 -6.68 -5.88
CA LEU A 15 1.13 -5.26 -5.61
C LEU A 15 2.62 -4.93 -5.48
N LEU A 16 3.41 -5.80 -4.85
CA LEU A 16 4.85 -5.62 -4.72
C LEU A 16 5.56 -5.61 -6.09
N ARG A 17 5.20 -6.55 -6.97
CA ARG A 17 5.74 -6.57 -8.35
C ARG A 17 5.30 -5.35 -9.13
N GLN A 18 4.07 -4.86 -8.93
CA GLN A 18 3.60 -3.62 -9.53
C GLN A 18 4.42 -2.41 -9.06
N ALA A 19 4.65 -2.27 -7.75
CA ALA A 19 5.48 -1.20 -7.18
C ALA A 19 6.91 -1.23 -7.77
N LYS A 20 7.55 -2.41 -7.80
CA LYS A 20 8.87 -2.61 -8.44
C LYS A 20 8.91 -2.19 -9.91
N ARG A 21 7.84 -2.47 -10.67
CA ARG A 21 7.74 -2.01 -12.06
C ARG A 21 7.56 -0.50 -12.16
N GLN A 22 6.78 0.09 -11.25
CA GLN A 22 6.50 1.53 -11.21
C GLN A 22 7.72 2.38 -10.87
N THR A 23 8.69 1.88 -10.10
CA THR A 23 9.94 2.62 -9.82
C THR A 23 10.80 2.81 -11.07
N GLN A 24 10.76 1.84 -11.99
CA GLN A 24 11.56 1.82 -13.22
C GLN A 24 10.94 2.62 -14.37
N LYS A 25 9.68 3.07 -14.23
CA LYS A 25 8.98 3.78 -15.29
C LYS A 25 9.58 5.17 -15.53
N ARG A 26 9.73 5.53 -16.81
CA ARG A 26 10.08 6.89 -17.26
C ARG A 26 8.87 7.80 -17.44
N LYS A 27 7.69 7.24 -17.71
CA LYS A 27 6.43 7.95 -17.97
C LYS A 27 5.27 7.27 -17.23
N GLY A 28 4.23 8.04 -16.92
CA GLY A 28 3.06 7.58 -16.16
C GLY A 28 3.29 7.60 -14.66
N GLU A 29 2.46 6.84 -13.92
CA GLU A 29 2.57 6.73 -12.46
C GLU A 29 3.92 6.11 -12.07
N LYS A 30 4.71 6.88 -11.30
CA LYS A 30 6.03 6.49 -10.83
C LYS A 30 6.00 6.26 -9.32
N CYS A 31 6.50 5.11 -8.89
CA CYS A 31 6.73 4.83 -7.48
C CYS A 31 8.08 5.43 -7.07
N ILE A 32 8.09 6.24 -6.02
CA ILE A 32 9.30 6.88 -5.49
C ILE A 32 9.98 5.95 -4.49
N ALA A 33 9.21 5.46 -3.52
CA ALA A 33 9.66 4.55 -2.47
C ALA A 33 8.56 3.53 -2.18
N TYR A 34 8.94 2.33 -1.75
CA TYR A 34 8.00 1.33 -1.25
C TYR A 34 8.66 0.43 -0.20
N ALA A 35 7.87 -0.11 0.71
CA ALA A 35 8.29 -1.04 1.75
C ALA A 35 7.21 -2.08 2.01
N MET A 36 7.66 -3.30 2.33
CA MET A 36 6.86 -4.36 2.92
C MET A 36 7.13 -4.37 4.41
N VAL A 37 6.08 -4.36 5.23
CA VAL A 37 6.15 -4.39 6.70
C VAL A 37 5.19 -5.46 7.17
N GLU A 38 5.60 -6.32 8.10
CA GLU A 38 4.67 -7.27 8.73
C GLU A 38 3.63 -6.51 9.56
N MET A 39 2.37 -6.96 9.56
CA MET A 39 1.36 -6.36 10.43
C MET A 39 1.67 -6.72 11.89
N GLY A 40 1.79 -5.70 12.74
CA GLY A 40 1.88 -5.91 14.17
C GLY A 40 0.58 -6.51 14.75
N ALA A 41 0.64 -7.03 15.96
CA ALA A 41 -0.48 -7.76 16.56
C ALA A 41 -1.64 -6.83 16.93
N ASN A 42 -1.36 -5.60 17.37
CA ASN A 42 -2.39 -4.58 17.61
C ASN A 42 -2.98 -4.13 16.28
N ASP A 43 -2.14 -3.84 15.30
CA ASP A 43 -2.54 -3.37 13.98
C ASP A 43 -3.41 -4.40 13.26
N LEU A 44 -3.07 -5.69 13.36
CA LEU A 44 -3.89 -6.78 12.81
C LEU A 44 -5.25 -6.86 13.49
N ARG A 45 -5.31 -6.71 14.82
CA ARG A 45 -6.58 -6.69 15.56
C ARG A 45 -7.45 -5.51 15.15
N SER A 46 -6.87 -4.31 15.03
CA SER A 46 -7.58 -3.11 14.57
C SER A 46 -8.10 -3.27 13.15
N PHE A 47 -7.26 -3.78 12.24
CA PHE A 47 -7.64 -4.08 10.86
C PHE A 47 -8.82 -5.07 10.76
N GLN A 48 -8.78 -6.16 11.54
CA GLN A 48 -9.87 -7.14 11.57
C GLN A 48 -11.15 -6.55 12.17
N LYS A 49 -11.03 -5.74 13.22
CA LYS A 49 -12.16 -5.09 13.90
C LYS A 49 -12.93 -4.14 12.97
N ASP A 50 -12.22 -3.45 12.07
CA ASP A 50 -12.82 -2.55 11.08
C ASP A 50 -13.52 -3.29 9.92
N GLY A 51 -13.52 -4.63 9.94
CA GLY A 51 -14.30 -5.47 9.03
C GLY A 51 -13.61 -5.81 7.70
N PHE A 52 -12.34 -5.44 7.55
CA PHE A 52 -11.57 -5.67 6.33
C PHE A 52 -11.28 -7.15 6.04
N ASP A 53 -11.38 -8.04 7.03
CA ASP A 53 -11.12 -9.48 6.90
C ASP A 53 -11.94 -10.15 5.77
N THR A 54 -13.12 -9.63 5.45
CA THR A 54 -13.94 -10.15 4.34
C THR A 54 -13.38 -9.82 2.95
N GLU A 55 -12.74 -8.66 2.81
CA GLU A 55 -12.09 -8.21 1.57
C GLU A 55 -10.63 -8.70 1.48
N TYR A 56 -10.02 -8.97 2.64
CA TYR A 56 -8.59 -9.20 2.83
C TYR A 56 -8.29 -10.38 3.78
N PRO A 57 -8.81 -11.59 3.48
CA PRO A 57 -8.88 -12.71 4.44
C PRO A 57 -7.54 -13.38 4.77
N CYS A 58 -6.45 -13.01 4.09
CA CYS A 58 -5.13 -13.65 4.22
C CYS A 58 -4.00 -12.64 4.38
N GLU A 59 -4.32 -11.37 4.60
CA GLU A 59 -3.31 -10.32 4.63
C GLU A 59 -2.58 -10.31 5.97
N THR A 60 -1.26 -10.29 5.89
CA THR A 60 -0.33 -10.41 7.02
C THR A 60 0.72 -9.33 7.02
N HIS A 61 0.79 -8.53 5.95
CA HIS A 61 1.76 -7.49 5.72
C HIS A 61 1.10 -6.22 5.18
N TRP A 62 1.71 -5.09 5.47
CA TRP A 62 1.46 -3.81 4.81
C TRP A 62 2.44 -3.61 3.66
N LEU A 63 1.93 -3.32 2.47
CA LEU A 63 2.71 -2.69 1.41
C LEU A 63 2.44 -1.19 1.44
N VAL A 64 3.47 -0.42 1.80
CA VAL A 64 3.47 1.04 1.71
C VAL A 64 4.16 1.45 0.43
N LYS A 65 3.58 2.36 -0.34
CA LYS A 65 4.27 2.97 -1.49
C LYS A 65 3.93 4.44 -1.66
N VAL A 66 4.93 5.21 -2.06
CA VAL A 66 4.78 6.62 -2.44
C VAL A 66 4.74 6.71 -3.95
N LEU A 67 3.70 7.35 -4.47
CA LEU A 67 3.49 7.56 -5.89
C LEU A 67 3.56 9.03 -6.23
N HIS A 68 4.17 9.33 -7.39
CA HIS A 68 4.12 10.64 -8.02
C HIS A 68 3.07 10.61 -9.14
N ARG A 69 1.98 11.35 -8.95
CA ARG A 69 0.90 11.49 -9.93
C ARG A 69 1.02 12.79 -10.73
N LYS A 70 2.08 12.90 -11.53
CA LYS A 70 2.33 14.06 -12.41
C LYS A 70 1.19 14.40 -13.37
N ASN A 71 0.39 13.40 -13.76
CA ASN A 71 -0.57 13.52 -14.87
C ASN A 71 -2.04 13.43 -14.43
N VAL A 72 -2.32 13.34 -13.12
CA VAL A 72 -3.69 13.37 -12.62
C VAL A 72 -4.01 14.81 -12.26
N TYR A 73 -4.63 15.50 -13.21
CA TYR A 73 -5.18 16.84 -13.02
C TYR A 73 -6.59 16.70 -12.45
N PHE A 74 -6.74 16.71 -11.13
CA PHE A 74 -7.78 17.60 -10.62
C PHE A 74 -7.11 18.96 -10.35
N ASP A 75 -7.91 19.97 -10.06
CA ASP A 75 -7.53 21.39 -10.13
C ASP A 75 -6.29 21.79 -9.28
N LYS A 76 -5.68 22.95 -9.56
CA LYS A 76 -4.39 23.53 -9.10
C LYS A 76 -4.08 23.52 -7.57
N LYS A 77 -4.89 22.87 -6.72
CA LYS A 77 -4.75 22.63 -5.28
C LYS A 77 -4.08 21.27 -4.93
N HIS A 78 -3.30 20.71 -5.84
CA HIS A 78 -2.98 19.28 -5.85
C HIS A 78 -1.72 18.86 -5.12
N ALA A 79 -1.88 17.91 -4.20
CA ALA A 79 -0.83 17.05 -3.69
C ALA A 79 -0.32 16.12 -4.81
N PRO A 80 0.86 16.38 -5.42
CA PRO A 80 1.35 15.55 -6.52
C PRO A 80 1.83 14.17 -6.04
N PHE A 81 1.96 13.99 -4.73
CA PHE A 81 2.40 12.75 -4.11
C PHE A 81 1.30 12.12 -3.26
N GLN A 82 1.25 10.80 -3.34
CA GLN A 82 0.33 9.99 -2.53
C GLN A 82 1.10 8.88 -1.85
N THR A 83 0.87 8.71 -0.56
CA THR A 83 1.26 7.47 0.13
C THR A 83 0.06 6.56 0.17
N LEU A 84 0.22 5.37 -0.41
CA LEU A 84 -0.81 4.35 -0.47
C LEU A 84 -0.39 3.17 0.40
N ILE A 85 -1.32 2.66 1.18
CA ILE A 85 -1.11 1.53 2.08
C ILE A 85 -2.08 0.42 1.70
N TYR A 86 -1.52 -0.76 1.46
CA TYR A 86 -2.27 -1.94 1.06
C TYR A 86 -2.03 -3.06 2.08
N PRO A 87 -3.08 -3.74 2.54
CA PRO A 87 -2.92 -5.04 3.16
C PRO A 87 -2.54 -6.04 2.05
N CYS A 88 -1.60 -6.92 2.35
CA CYS A 88 -1.08 -7.91 1.43
C CYS A 88 -0.50 -9.13 2.19
N THR A 89 -0.22 -10.20 1.47
CA THR A 89 0.47 -11.37 1.99
C THR A 89 1.97 -11.09 2.12
N SER A 90 2.73 -11.99 2.73
CA SER A 90 4.20 -11.93 2.78
C SER A 90 4.86 -11.89 1.39
N GLU A 91 4.17 -12.35 0.34
CA GLU A 91 4.63 -12.29 -1.05
C GLU A 91 4.27 -10.95 -1.75
N GLY A 92 3.58 -10.05 -1.03
CA GLY A 92 3.14 -8.75 -1.52
C GLY A 92 1.98 -8.84 -2.51
N THR A 93 1.13 -9.86 -2.34
CA THR A 93 -0.06 -10.08 -3.15
C THR A 93 -1.33 -9.75 -2.37
N SER A 94 -2.40 -9.38 -3.06
CA SER A 94 -3.69 -9.06 -2.44
C SER A 94 -4.86 -9.48 -3.32
N ASP A 95 -6.02 -9.69 -2.71
CA ASP A 95 -7.29 -9.92 -3.41
C ASP A 95 -7.93 -8.64 -3.96
N SER A 96 -7.51 -7.47 -3.46
CA SER A 96 -7.92 -6.15 -3.95
C SER A 96 -6.78 -5.40 -4.64
N GLU A 97 -7.16 -4.50 -5.56
CA GLU A 97 -6.25 -3.50 -6.14
C GLU A 97 -6.35 -2.16 -5.40
N GLY A 98 -7.33 -2.01 -4.49
CA GLY A 98 -7.55 -0.79 -3.74
C GLY A 98 -6.67 -0.69 -2.49
N PRO A 99 -6.09 0.47 -2.18
CA PRO A 99 -5.46 0.70 -0.88
C PRO A 99 -6.53 0.84 0.20
N VAL A 100 -6.20 0.48 1.45
CA VAL A 100 -7.06 0.74 2.61
C VAL A 100 -6.88 2.17 3.12
N HIS A 101 -5.75 2.81 2.81
CA HIS A 101 -5.49 4.20 3.17
C HIS A 101 -4.71 4.93 2.08
N ILE A 102 -5.14 6.15 1.80
CA ILE A 102 -4.56 7.10 0.85
C ILE A 102 -4.26 8.40 1.59
N MET A 103 -2.99 8.75 1.71
CA MET A 103 -2.55 10.06 2.20
C MET A 103 -2.10 10.93 1.04
N PHE A 104 -2.49 12.20 1.06
CA PHE A 104 -2.13 13.19 0.06
C PHE A 104 -1.06 14.11 0.62
N HIS A 105 -0.03 14.40 -0.18
CA HIS A 105 1.11 15.21 0.25
C HIS A 105 1.35 16.40 -0.68
N TRP A 106 1.27 17.60 -0.13
CA TRP A 106 1.55 18.87 -0.79
C TRP A 106 3.05 19.16 -0.66
N ARG A 107 3.82 18.59 -1.58
CA ARG A 107 5.27 18.78 -1.70
C ARG A 107 5.62 19.13 -3.14
N GLU A 108 6.73 19.84 -3.32
CA GLU A 108 7.21 20.23 -4.64
C GLU A 108 8.15 19.17 -5.21
N HIS A 109 9.01 18.59 -4.37
CA HIS A 109 10.03 17.64 -4.80
C HIS A 109 9.83 16.22 -4.23
N PRO A 110 10.13 15.17 -5.02
CA PRO A 110 10.03 13.77 -4.57
C PRO A 110 10.88 13.45 -3.34
N ASP A 111 12.03 14.10 -3.18
CA ASP A 111 12.97 13.81 -2.10
C ASP A 111 12.40 14.25 -0.73
N GLU A 112 11.48 15.21 -0.72
CA GLU A 112 10.76 15.66 0.48
C GLU A 112 9.79 14.59 1.00
N MET A 113 9.47 13.56 0.20
CA MET A 113 8.59 12.47 0.62
C MET A 113 9.30 11.38 1.42
N LEU A 114 10.63 11.27 1.31
CA LEU A 114 11.38 10.20 1.95
C LEU A 114 11.27 10.23 3.49
N PRO A 115 11.39 11.38 4.18
CA PRO A 115 11.25 11.41 5.65
C PRO A 115 9.86 10.99 6.12
N PHE A 116 8.80 11.38 5.41
CA PHE A 116 7.42 10.98 5.73
C PHE A 116 7.22 9.48 5.53
N PHE A 117 7.73 8.96 4.42
CA PHE A 117 7.69 7.53 4.13
C PHE A 117 8.44 6.72 5.19
N GLU A 118 9.64 7.15 5.58
CA GLU A 118 10.44 6.50 6.62
C GLU A 118 9.74 6.50 7.97
N ARG A 119 9.11 7.63 8.35
CA ARG A 119 8.30 7.71 9.57
C ARG A 119 7.14 6.71 9.55
N ILE A 120 6.32 6.69 8.50
CA ILE A 120 5.19 5.75 8.38
C ILE A 120 5.65 4.31 8.49
N VAL A 121 6.72 3.95 7.77
CA VAL A 121 7.28 2.59 7.80
C VAL A 121 7.81 2.25 9.20
N ASN A 122 8.43 3.21 9.88
CA ASN A 122 8.91 3.03 11.24
C ASN A 122 7.76 2.78 12.21
N ASP A 123 6.72 3.60 12.16
CA ASP A 123 5.56 3.49 13.04
C ASP A 123 4.83 2.14 12.83
N MET A 124 4.68 1.69 11.57
CA MET A 124 4.16 0.35 11.25
C MET A 124 5.01 -0.78 11.84
N LYS A 125 6.34 -0.66 11.81
CA LYS A 125 7.25 -1.67 12.40
C LYS A 125 7.12 -1.74 13.92
N HIS A 126 6.61 -0.68 14.56
CA HIS A 126 6.40 -0.60 16.00
C HIS A 126 4.95 -0.91 16.38
N ASP A 127 4.12 -1.44 15.48
CA ASP A 127 2.72 -1.81 15.74
C ASP A 127 1.87 -0.59 16.13
N GLN A 128 2.12 0.53 15.46
CA GLN A 128 1.47 1.83 15.68
C GLN A 128 0.80 2.38 14.43
N TYR A 129 0.51 1.56 13.42
CA TYR A 129 -0.09 2.08 12.19
C TYR A 129 -1.49 2.66 12.43
N TRP A 130 -2.34 1.93 13.14
CA TRP A 130 -3.74 2.32 13.34
C TRP A 130 -3.94 3.47 14.32
N ASP A 131 -2.99 3.64 15.24
CA ASP A 131 -3.05 4.64 16.30
C ASP A 131 -2.20 5.89 15.98
N ALA A 132 -1.48 5.89 14.86
CA ALA A 132 -0.63 7.02 14.45
C ALA A 132 -1.41 8.08 13.66
N ASP A 133 -1.05 9.33 13.93
CA ASP A 133 -1.58 10.52 13.23
C ASP A 133 -0.60 10.95 12.12
N TYR A 134 -1.09 10.95 10.87
CA TYR A 134 -0.30 11.12 9.64
C TYR A 134 -0.78 12.25 8.74
#